data_AF-A0A6N6W8C0-F1
#
_entry.id   AF-A0A6N6W8C0-F1
#
_cell.length_a   1.000
_cell.length_b   1.000
_cell.length_c   1.000
_cell.angle_alpha   90.00
_cell.angle_beta   90.00
_cell.angle_gamma   90.00
#
_symmetry.space_group_name_H-M   'P 1'
#
loop_
_entity.id
_entity.type
_entity.pdbx_description
1 polymer ?
#
loop_
_entity_poly.entity_id
_entity_poly.type
_entity_poly.pdbx_seq_one_letter_code
_entity_poly.pdbx_strand_id
1 'polypeptide(L)'
;MASLNDSHFDLFDLPAQFALDAAALDHAYRTVQAQVHPDRFAAAGDAQKRIAMQWATRTNEAYQTLRDPLKRATYLLHLRGIDVGAQNNTAMEPAFLMQQMEWREGIEDAAAAKNVDALDALLAELRDEERMRFDKLGALLDSGANQAAGEAVRQLMFIERVASEIGTQIERLEN
;
A
#
# COMPACT_ATOMS: atom_id res chain seq x y z
N MET A 1 -0.36 -12.52 24.90
CA MET A 1 0.15 -11.18 24.54
C MET A 1 0.92 -11.36 23.25
N ALA A 2 0.66 -10.51 22.25
CA ALA A 2 1.45 -10.51 21.03
C ALA A 2 2.94 -10.28 21.35
N SER A 3 3.84 -10.97 20.66
CA SER A 3 5.28 -10.79 20.72
C SER A 3 5.76 -9.73 19.74
N LEU A 4 6.95 -9.17 19.99
CA LEU A 4 7.67 -8.35 19.01
C LEU A 4 8.12 -9.14 17.75
N ASN A 5 7.70 -10.39 17.57
CA ASN A 5 7.95 -11.15 16.35
C ASN A 5 6.67 -11.55 15.62
N ASP A 6 5.49 -11.22 16.16
CA ASP A 6 4.22 -11.62 15.54
C ASP A 6 3.90 -10.77 14.31
N SER A 7 3.02 -11.26 13.44
CA SER A 7 2.63 -10.52 12.25
C SER A 7 1.91 -9.21 12.61
N HIS A 8 1.80 -8.28 11.66
CA HIS A 8 1.00 -7.06 11.85
C HIS A 8 -0.46 -7.37 12.14
N PHE A 9 -0.99 -8.48 11.60
CA PHE A 9 -2.35 -8.93 11.85
C PHE A 9 -2.52 -9.42 13.30
N ASP A 10 -1.59 -10.26 13.77
CA ASP A 10 -1.58 -10.76 15.15
C ASP A 10 -1.44 -9.61 16.17
N LEU A 11 -0.65 -8.58 15.85
CA LEU A 11 -0.48 -7.40 16.69
C LEU A 11 -1.81 -6.69 16.99
N PHE A 12 -2.74 -6.72 16.04
CA PHE A 12 -4.05 -6.08 16.15
C PHE A 12 -5.19 -7.08 16.42
N ASP A 13 -4.87 -8.36 16.61
CA ASP A 13 -5.85 -9.44 16.77
C ASP A 13 -6.85 -9.49 15.59
N LEU A 14 -6.32 -9.36 14.38
CA LEU A 14 -7.08 -9.36 13.13
C LEU A 14 -6.74 -10.60 12.28
N PRO A 15 -7.69 -11.11 11.47
CA PRO A 15 -7.39 -12.19 10.54
C PRO A 15 -6.43 -11.72 9.44
N ALA A 16 -5.47 -12.57 9.08
CA ALA A 16 -4.50 -12.32 8.01
C ALA A 16 -5.13 -12.49 6.62
N GLN A 17 -5.96 -11.53 6.22
CA GLN A 17 -6.69 -11.50 4.95
C GLN A 17 -6.61 -10.12 4.28
N PHE A 18 -6.86 -10.08 2.97
CA PHE A 18 -6.78 -8.83 2.22
C PHE A 18 -7.99 -7.92 2.48
N ALA A 19 -9.19 -8.50 2.58
CA ALA A 19 -10.40 -7.78 2.96
C ALA A 19 -10.30 -7.34 4.43
N LEU A 20 -10.19 -6.04 4.67
CA LEU A 20 -9.99 -5.49 5.99
C LEU A 20 -10.98 -4.34 6.25
N ASP A 21 -11.69 -4.43 7.38
CA ASP A 21 -12.52 -3.33 7.87
C ASP A 21 -11.63 -2.24 8.48
N ALA A 22 -11.65 -1.06 7.88
CA ALA A 22 -10.87 0.09 8.33
C ALA A 22 -11.27 0.54 9.74
N ALA A 23 -12.54 0.44 10.13
CA ALA A 23 -12.99 0.83 11.46
C ALA A 23 -12.48 -0.16 12.52
N ALA A 24 -12.48 -1.46 12.20
CA ALA A 24 -11.90 -2.49 13.06
C ALA A 24 -10.39 -2.27 13.26
N LEU A 25 -9.67 -1.97 12.19
CA LEU A 25 -8.24 -1.63 12.26
C LEU A 25 -8.00 -0.38 13.13
N ASP A 26 -8.78 0.69 12.94
CA ASP A 26 -8.64 1.93 13.71
C ASP A 26 -8.90 1.72 15.21
N HIS A 27 -9.89 0.90 15.55
CA HIS A 27 -10.19 0.53 16.92
C HIS A 27 -9.05 -0.30 17.54
N ALA A 28 -8.56 -1.31 16.83
CA ALA A 28 -7.45 -2.14 17.29
C ALA A 28 -6.18 -1.31 17.48
N TYR A 29 -5.87 -0.42 16.54
CA TYR A 29 -4.72 0.49 16.62
C TYR A 29 -4.78 1.37 17.88
N ARG A 30 -5.91 2.03 18.15
CA ARG A 30 -6.07 2.85 19.36
C ARG A 30 -5.92 2.03 20.63
N THR A 31 -6.42 0.81 20.63
CA THR A 31 -6.32 -0.11 21.77
C THR A 31 -4.87 -0.49 22.07
N VAL A 32 -4.09 -0.84 21.05
CA VAL A 32 -2.66 -1.17 21.20
C VAL A 32 -1.86 0.07 21.57
N GLN A 33 -2.07 1.19 20.88
CA GLN A 33 -1.38 2.45 21.12
C GLN A 33 -1.56 2.93 22.57
N ALA A 34 -2.77 2.82 23.12
CA ALA A 34 -3.05 3.18 24.51
C ALA A 34 -2.30 2.31 25.53
N GLN A 35 -1.88 1.09 25.18
CA GLN A 35 -1.11 0.21 26.07
C GLN A 35 0.39 0.52 26.03
N VAL A 36 0.89 0.98 24.88
CA VAL A 36 2.34 1.17 24.62
C VAL A 36 2.77 2.64 24.61
N HIS A 37 1.85 3.58 24.89
CA HIS A 37 2.14 5.02 24.85
C HIS A 37 3.27 5.41 25.83
N PRO A 38 4.29 6.18 25.39
CA PRO A 38 5.42 6.59 26.22
C PRO A 38 5.03 7.28 27.53
N ASP A 39 3.92 8.02 27.55
CA ASP A 39 3.43 8.72 28.76
C ASP A 39 3.10 7.76 29.92
N ARG A 40 2.68 6.52 29.61
CA ARG A 40 2.47 5.48 30.65
C ARG A 40 3.77 5.04 31.32
N PHE A 41 4.89 5.28 30.65
CA PHE A 41 6.23 4.93 31.08
C PHE A 41 7.05 6.18 31.44
N ALA A 42 6.43 7.36 31.58
CA ALA A 42 7.13 8.60 31.92
C ALA A 42 7.88 8.51 33.26
N ALA A 43 7.29 7.82 34.25
CA ALA A 43 7.88 7.52 35.55
C ALA A 43 8.70 6.20 35.59
N ALA A 44 8.80 5.50 34.45
CA ALA A 44 9.50 4.22 34.35
C ALA A 44 11.01 4.43 34.10
N GLY A 45 11.81 3.37 34.35
CA GLY A 45 13.24 3.39 34.06
C GLY A 45 13.56 3.42 32.57
N ASP A 46 14.78 3.83 32.20
CA ASP A 46 15.20 4.03 30.80
C ASP A 46 15.06 2.77 29.92
N ALA A 47 15.21 1.58 30.50
CA ALA A 47 14.97 0.32 29.79
C ALA A 47 13.50 0.15 29.39
N GLN A 48 12.56 0.49 30.27
CA GLN A 48 11.13 0.38 30.01
C GLN A 48 10.66 1.43 28.99
N LYS A 49 11.20 2.66 29.08
CA LYS A 49 10.95 3.71 28.07
C LYS A 49 11.41 3.30 26.67
N ARG A 50 12.59 2.67 26.55
CA ARG A 50 13.08 2.16 25.27
C ARG A 50 12.19 1.06 24.69
N ILE A 51 11.73 0.13 25.52
CA ILE A 51 10.80 -0.92 25.10
C ILE A 51 9.48 -0.30 24.61
N ALA A 52 8.92 0.66 25.35
CA ALA A 52 7.69 1.36 24.95
C ALA A 52 7.85 2.08 23.60
N MET A 53 8.99 2.72 23.35
CA MET A 53 9.28 3.36 22.07
C MET A 53 9.32 2.35 20.92
N GLN A 54 9.98 1.19 21.11
CA GLN A 54 10.02 0.13 20.08
C GLN A 54 8.61 -0.37 19.74
N TRP A 55 7.78 -0.56 20.75
CA TRP A 55 6.38 -0.96 20.56
C TRP A 55 5.56 0.12 19.84
N ALA A 56 5.72 1.39 20.19
CA ALA A 56 5.02 2.49 19.53
C ALA A 56 5.38 2.56 18.04
N THR A 57 6.67 2.47 17.71
CA THR A 57 7.14 2.46 16.32
C THR A 57 6.56 1.26 15.55
N ARG A 58 6.66 0.05 16.11
CA ARG A 58 6.12 -1.17 15.49
C ARG A 58 4.61 -1.07 15.26
N THR A 59 3.87 -0.53 16.23
CA THR A 59 2.41 -0.37 16.13
C THR A 59 2.03 0.59 15.00
N ASN A 60 2.76 1.69 14.87
CA ASN A 60 2.54 2.65 13.78
C ASN A 60 2.86 2.04 12.41
N GLU A 61 3.98 1.34 12.29
CA GLU A 61 4.38 0.66 11.04
C GLU A 61 3.35 -0.39 10.63
N ALA A 62 2.94 -1.26 11.56
CA ALA A 62 1.92 -2.27 11.31
C ALA A 62 0.60 -1.63 10.85
N TYR A 63 0.17 -0.55 11.51
CA TYR A 63 -1.05 0.16 11.15
C TYR A 63 -0.97 0.78 9.76
N GLN A 64 0.14 1.46 9.44
CA GLN A 64 0.35 2.06 8.11
C GLN A 64 0.38 0.98 7.01
N THR A 65 1.05 -0.14 7.26
CA THR A 65 1.11 -1.27 6.32
C THR A 65 -0.25 -1.90 6.10
N LEU A 66 -1.05 -2.11 7.16
CA LEU A 66 -2.37 -2.72 7.01
C LEU A 66 -3.43 -1.77 6.48
N ARG A 67 -3.32 -0.45 6.71
CA ARG A 67 -4.32 0.52 6.25
C ARG A 67 -4.26 0.76 4.74
N ASP A 68 -3.07 0.73 4.18
CA ASP A 68 -2.80 0.88 2.76
C ASP A 68 -3.03 -0.46 2.03
N PRO A 69 -3.97 -0.56 1.08
CA PRO A 69 -4.27 -1.83 0.39
C PRO A 69 -3.06 -2.43 -0.32
N LEU A 70 -2.23 -1.62 -0.99
CA LEU A 70 -1.10 -2.13 -1.76
C LEU A 70 0.00 -2.66 -0.84
N LYS A 71 0.31 -1.95 0.26
CA LYS A 71 1.23 -2.42 1.30
C LYS A 71 0.68 -3.66 1.99
N ARG A 72 -0.62 -3.71 2.29
CA ARG A 72 -1.27 -4.88 2.91
C ARG A 72 -1.16 -6.11 2.01
N ALA A 73 -1.43 -5.98 0.71
CA ALA A 73 -1.27 -7.07 -0.24
C ALA A 73 0.18 -7.54 -0.35
N THR A 74 1.12 -6.61 -0.44
CA THR A 74 2.57 -6.90 -0.47
C THR A 74 3.00 -7.64 0.79
N TYR A 75 2.52 -7.21 1.95
CA TYR A 75 2.79 -7.85 3.24
C TYR A 75 2.20 -9.25 3.34
N LEU A 76 0.97 -9.47 2.88
CA LEU A 76 0.36 -10.81 2.82
C LEU A 76 1.16 -11.77 1.93
N LEU A 77 1.65 -11.29 0.78
CA LEU A 77 2.51 -12.09 -0.09
C LEU A 77 3.86 -12.40 0.56
N HIS A 78 4.45 -11.43 1.26
CA HIS A 78 5.67 -11.63 2.03
C HIS A 78 5.49 -12.72 3.10
N LEU A 79 4.37 -12.71 3.85
CA LEU A 79 4.04 -13.76 4.83
C LEU A 79 3.89 -15.15 4.17
N ARG A 80 3.55 -15.21 2.88
CA ARG A 80 3.47 -16.43 2.08
C ARG A 80 4.80 -16.81 1.39
N GLY A 81 5.89 -16.10 1.71
CA GLY A 81 7.22 -16.32 1.14
C GLY A 81 7.39 -15.82 -0.30
N ILE A 82 6.48 -14.97 -0.79
CA ILE A 82 6.58 -14.36 -2.11
C ILE A 82 7.18 -12.96 -1.98
N ASP A 83 8.37 -12.78 -2.57
CA ASP A 83 8.94 -11.46 -2.79
C ASP A 83 8.37 -10.88 -4.09
N VAL A 84 7.65 -9.77 -3.95
CA VAL A 84 6.98 -9.12 -5.08
C VAL A 84 7.99 -8.35 -5.95
N GLY A 85 9.20 -8.09 -5.44
CA GLY A 85 10.32 -7.57 -6.23
C GLY A 85 10.08 -6.17 -6.76
N ALA A 86 9.65 -5.25 -5.89
CA ALA A 86 9.26 -3.87 -6.20
C ALA A 86 10.26 -3.07 -7.08
N GLN A 87 11.54 -3.43 -7.09
CA GLN A 87 12.58 -2.71 -7.83
C GLN A 87 13.32 -3.52 -8.90
N ASN A 88 13.22 -4.86 -8.88
CA ASN A 88 14.11 -5.73 -9.69
C ASN A 88 13.40 -6.68 -10.64
N ASN A 89 12.07 -6.83 -10.57
CA ASN A 89 11.33 -7.75 -11.44
C ASN A 89 10.46 -6.98 -12.43
N THR A 90 11.04 -6.64 -13.58
CA THR A 90 10.42 -5.90 -14.69
C THR A 90 9.74 -6.79 -15.73
N ALA A 91 9.71 -8.11 -15.51
CA ALA A 91 8.97 -9.02 -16.38
C ALA A 91 7.46 -8.85 -16.13
N MET A 92 6.85 -7.94 -16.89
CA MET A 92 5.40 -7.75 -16.95
C MET A 92 4.87 -8.29 -18.28
N GLU A 93 3.60 -8.68 -18.29
CA GLU A 93 2.94 -9.13 -19.51
C GLU A 93 2.97 -8.04 -20.60
N PRO A 94 3.20 -8.41 -21.88
CA PRO A 94 3.30 -7.46 -22.99
C PRO A 94 2.11 -6.50 -23.11
N ALA A 95 0.90 -6.99 -22.82
CA ALA A 95 -0.31 -6.18 -22.83
C ALA A 95 -0.24 -5.01 -21.85
N PHE A 96 0.30 -5.24 -20.64
CA PHE A 96 0.44 -4.17 -19.66
C PHE A 96 1.54 -3.19 -20.08
N LEU A 97 2.66 -3.67 -20.63
CA LEU A 97 3.73 -2.78 -21.12
C LEU A 97 3.23 -1.82 -22.22
N MET A 98 2.37 -2.28 -23.13
CA MET A 98 1.73 -1.41 -24.11
C MET A 98 0.84 -0.36 -23.44
N GLN A 99 0.01 -0.76 -22.49
CA GLN A 99 -0.83 0.16 -21.72
C GLN A 99 0.00 1.23 -20.99
N GLN A 100 1.16 0.85 -20.44
CA GLN A 100 2.08 1.80 -19.81
C GLN A 100 2.62 2.83 -20.80
N MET A 101 2.94 2.41 -22.02
CA MET A 101 3.40 3.32 -23.07
C MET A 101 2.29 4.29 -23.47
N GLU A 102 1.06 3.81 -23.64
CA GLU A 102 -0.10 4.65 -23.96
C GLU A 102 -0.35 5.71 -22.89
N TRP A 103 -0.29 5.35 -21.60
CA TRP A 103 -0.41 6.33 -20.53
C TRP A 103 0.71 7.36 -20.55
N ARG A 104 1.96 6.94 -20.80
CA ARG A 104 3.10 7.87 -20.88
C ARG A 104 2.97 8.84 -22.04
N GLU A 105 2.58 8.36 -23.22
CA GLU A 105 2.31 9.20 -24.38
C GLU A 105 1.18 10.19 -24.09
N GLY A 106 0.08 9.73 -23.49
CA GLY A 106 -1.02 10.61 -23.08
C GLY A 106 -0.61 11.71 -22.09
N ILE A 107 0.27 11.40 -21.13
CA ILE A 107 0.84 12.40 -20.21
C ILE A 107 1.68 13.42 -20.96
N GLU A 108 2.58 12.95 -21.83
CA GLU A 108 3.49 13.81 -22.60
C GLU A 108 2.71 14.76 -23.52
N ASP A 109 1.72 14.25 -24.25
CA ASP A 109 0.87 15.03 -25.14
C ASP A 109 0.04 16.07 -24.37
N ALA A 110 -0.61 15.67 -23.28
CA ALA A 110 -1.41 16.58 -22.46
C ALA A 110 -0.53 17.65 -21.81
N ALA A 111 0.66 17.28 -21.32
CA ALA A 111 1.63 18.21 -20.76
C ALA A 111 2.15 19.21 -21.81
N ALA A 112 2.49 18.75 -23.01
CA ALA A 112 2.94 19.59 -24.12
C ALA A 112 1.86 20.59 -24.56
N ALA A 113 0.61 20.15 -24.57
CA ALA A 113 -0.55 20.99 -24.85
C ALA A 113 -0.98 21.89 -23.67
N LYS A 114 -0.36 21.74 -22.48
CA LYS A 114 -0.77 22.36 -21.21
C LYS A 114 -2.26 22.11 -20.90
N ASN A 115 -2.75 20.93 -21.24
CA ASN A 115 -4.15 20.56 -21.12
C ASN A 115 -4.38 19.82 -19.79
N VAL A 116 -4.74 20.58 -18.76
CA VAL A 116 -5.03 20.04 -17.42
C VAL A 116 -6.25 19.11 -17.45
N ASP A 117 -7.30 19.44 -18.20
CA ASP A 117 -8.50 18.60 -18.31
C ASP A 117 -8.17 17.19 -18.87
N ALA A 118 -7.23 17.09 -19.80
CA ALA A 118 -6.77 15.80 -20.33
C ALA A 118 -5.96 15.00 -19.30
N LEU A 119 -5.13 15.67 -18.48
CA LEU A 119 -4.42 15.03 -17.37
C LEU A 119 -5.39 14.53 -16.29
N ASP A 120 -6.42 15.31 -15.96
CA ASP A 120 -7.47 14.90 -15.02
C ASP A 120 -8.29 13.72 -15.54
N ALA A 121 -8.61 13.70 -16.84
CA ALA A 121 -9.28 12.57 -17.48
C ALA A 121 -8.43 11.29 -17.40
N LEU A 122 -7.13 11.39 -17.66
CA LEU A 122 -6.21 10.25 -17.53
C LEU A 122 -6.08 9.78 -16.07
N LEU A 123 -6.08 10.70 -15.11
CA LEU A 123 -6.08 10.36 -13.69
C LEU A 123 -7.37 9.61 -13.29
N ALA A 124 -8.51 9.98 -13.86
CA ALA A 124 -9.77 9.27 -13.65
C ALA A 124 -9.72 7.85 -14.25
N GLU A 125 -9.18 7.68 -15.45
CA GLU A 125 -8.96 6.37 -16.07
C GLU A 125 -8.09 5.46 -15.19
N LEU A 126 -6.95 5.97 -14.72
CA LEU A 126 -6.04 5.21 -13.85
C LEU A 126 -6.70 4.78 -12.53
N ARG A 127 -7.57 5.61 -11.96
CA ARG A 127 -8.32 5.27 -10.73
C ARG A 127 -9.30 4.12 -10.96
N ASP A 128 -9.93 4.06 -12.13
CA ASP A 128 -10.82 2.96 -12.47
C ASP A 128 -10.04 1.67 -12.76
N GLU A 129 -8.91 1.77 -13.45
CA GLU A 129 -7.97 0.66 -13.64
C GLU A 129 -7.42 0.11 -12.31
N GLU A 130 -7.04 0.99 -11.39
CA GLU A 130 -6.61 0.64 -10.05
C GLU A 130 -7.69 -0.13 -9.29
N ARG A 131 -8.93 0.37 -9.30
CA ARG A 131 -10.08 -0.28 -8.65
C ARG A 131 -10.32 -1.69 -9.17
N MET A 132 -10.36 -1.86 -10.49
CA MET A 132 -10.57 -3.17 -11.13
C MET A 132 -9.45 -4.16 -10.78
N ARG A 133 -8.20 -3.67 -10.68
CA ARG A 133 -7.05 -4.50 -10.31
C ARG A 133 -7.03 -4.86 -8.85
N PHE A 134 -7.47 -3.98 -7.95
CA PHE A 134 -7.66 -4.30 -6.53
C PHE A 134 -8.72 -5.38 -6.32
N ASP A 135 -9.85 -5.31 -7.03
CA ASP A 135 -10.89 -6.34 -6.97
C ASP A 135 -10.35 -7.71 -7.41
N LYS A 136 -9.63 -7.73 -8.55
CA LYS A 136 -8.96 -8.94 -9.05
C LYS A 136 -7.91 -9.46 -8.06
N LEU A 137 -7.12 -8.57 -7.48
CA LEU A 137 -6.08 -8.92 -6.50
C LEU A 137 -6.69 -9.58 -5.26
N GLY A 138 -7.82 -9.07 -4.75
CA GLY A 138 -8.55 -9.70 -3.65
C GLY A 138 -8.90 -11.15 -3.96
N ALA A 139 -9.52 -11.39 -5.11
CA ALA A 139 -9.88 -12.75 -5.55
C ALA A 139 -8.65 -13.67 -5.69
N LEU A 140 -7.53 -13.17 -6.22
CA LEU A 140 -6.29 -13.94 -6.35
C LEU A 140 -5.66 -14.29 -4.99
N LEU A 141 -5.71 -13.36 -4.04
CA LEU A 141 -5.20 -13.58 -2.68
C LEU A 141 -6.07 -14.59 -1.92
N ASP A 142 -7.38 -14.55 -2.10
CA ASP A 142 -8.34 -15.48 -1.50
C ASP A 142 -8.21 -16.89 -2.08
N SER A 143 -7.95 -17.00 -3.39
CA SER A 143 -7.75 -18.29 -4.06
C SER A 143 -6.35 -18.89 -3.86
N GLY A 144 -5.44 -18.17 -3.18
CA GLY A 144 -4.05 -18.59 -2.98
C GLY A 144 -3.17 -18.54 -4.24
N ALA A 145 -3.59 -17.85 -5.29
CA ALA A 145 -2.86 -17.70 -6.55
C ALA A 145 -1.70 -16.70 -6.43
N ASN A 146 -0.74 -17.01 -5.55
CA ASN A 146 0.24 -16.03 -5.05
C ASN A 146 1.15 -15.43 -6.14
N GLN A 147 1.50 -16.18 -7.19
CA GLN A 147 2.31 -15.67 -8.29
C GLN A 147 1.56 -14.61 -9.11
N ALA A 148 0.30 -14.90 -9.46
CA ALA A 148 -0.57 -13.96 -10.17
C ALA A 148 -0.91 -12.74 -9.30
N ALA A 149 -1.13 -12.94 -8.00
CA ALA A 149 -1.32 -11.84 -7.05
C ALA A 149 -0.06 -10.95 -6.97
N GLY A 150 1.14 -11.54 -6.98
CA GLY A 150 2.39 -10.78 -7.03
C GLY A 150 2.55 -9.96 -8.31
N GLU A 151 2.11 -10.48 -9.45
CA GLU A 151 2.06 -9.71 -10.69
C GLU A 151 1.06 -8.54 -10.61
N ALA A 152 -0.15 -8.79 -10.11
CA ALA A 152 -1.16 -7.75 -9.93
C ALA A 152 -0.67 -6.62 -9.00
N VAL A 153 0.04 -6.96 -7.91
CA VAL A 153 0.68 -5.96 -7.03
C VAL A 153 1.71 -5.13 -7.80
N ARG A 154 2.59 -5.73 -8.62
CA ARG A 154 3.55 -4.97 -9.43
C ARG A 154 2.87 -4.01 -10.41
N GLN A 155 1.76 -4.44 -11.00
CA GLN A 155 0.97 -3.59 -11.90
C GLN A 155 0.37 -2.39 -11.15
N LEU A 156 -0.19 -2.60 -9.96
CA LEU A 156 -0.73 -1.54 -9.10
C LEU A 156 0.36 -0.55 -8.65
N MET A 157 1.56 -1.03 -8.28
CA MET A 157 2.69 -0.14 -7.96
C MET A 157 3.07 0.78 -9.13
N PHE A 158 2.96 0.30 -10.36
CA PHE A 158 3.18 1.14 -11.53
C PHE A 158 2.08 2.19 -11.70
N ILE A 159 0.82 1.79 -11.54
CA ILE A 159 -0.33 2.70 -11.65
C ILE A 159 -0.25 3.82 -10.62
N GLU A 160 0.04 3.52 -9.34
CA GLU A 160 0.23 4.55 -8.31
C GLU A 160 1.33 5.54 -8.69
N ARG A 161 2.44 5.05 -9.26
CA ARG A 161 3.54 5.91 -9.71
C ARG A 161 3.11 6.84 -10.85
N VAL A 162 2.41 6.31 -11.86
CA VAL A 162 1.91 7.13 -12.98
C VAL A 162 0.89 8.15 -12.51
N ALA A 163 -0.03 7.77 -11.63
CA ALA A 163 -1.01 8.70 -11.03
C ALA A 163 -0.30 9.84 -10.26
N SER A 164 0.77 9.52 -9.52
CA SER A 164 1.60 10.53 -8.85
C SER A 164 2.36 11.43 -9.83
N GLU A 165 2.85 10.89 -10.94
CA GLU A 165 3.51 11.67 -12.01
C GLU A 165 2.53 12.68 -12.61
N ILE A 166 1.29 12.26 -12.90
CA ILE A 166 0.21 13.13 -13.41
C ILE A 166 -0.12 14.24 -12.41
N GLY A 167 -0.34 13.90 -11.14
CA GLY A 167 -0.66 14.90 -10.10
C GLY A 167 0.43 15.97 -9.98
N THR A 168 1.70 15.56 -10.00
CA THR A 168 2.84 16.50 -10.01
C THR A 168 2.83 17.40 -11.24
N GLN A 169 2.43 16.87 -12.40
CA GLN A 169 2.38 17.63 -13.64
C GLN A 169 1.23 18.64 -13.66
N ILE A 170 0.07 18.29 -13.12
CA ILE A 170 -1.07 19.22 -12.93
C ILE A 170 -0.64 20.38 -12.03
N GLU A 171 -0.08 20.07 -10.86
CA GLU A 171 0.41 21.10 -9.92
C GLU A 171 1.41 22.06 -10.58
N ARG A 172 2.26 21.58 -11.49
CA ARG A 172 3.21 22.44 -12.23
C ARG A 172 2.57 23.34 -13.28
N LEU A 173 1.43 22.95 -13.85
CA LEU A 173 0.74 23.71 -14.89
C LEU A 173 -0.21 24.77 -14.30
N GLU A 174 -0.69 24.54 -13.08
CA GLU A 174 -1.59 25.45 -12.35
C GLU A 174 -0.86 26.56 -11.58
N ASN A 175 0.43 26.38 -11.28
CA ASN A 175 1.31 27.37 -10.64
C ASN A 175 2.01 28.29 -11.65
#